data_AF-A0A8J3WBT8-F1
#
_entry.id   AF-A0A8J3WBT8-F1
#
_cell.length_a   1.000
_cell.length_b   1.000
_cell.length_c   1.000
_cell.angle_alpha   90.00
_cell.angle_beta   90.00
_cell.angle_gamma   90.00
#
_symmetry.space_group_name_H-M   'P 1'
#
loop_
_entity.id
_entity.type
_entity.pdbx_description
1 polymer ?
#
loop_
_entity_poly.entity_id
_entity_poly.type
_entity_poly.pdbx_seq_one_letter_code
_entity_poly.pdbx_strand_id
1 'polypeptide(L)' 'MYVIRLADGTLRVPQSLSSDDGRLIGNAYVELSPGDPDYDRWLPEALTEEEMAERRRRWREENDELEREFLAFKAEQDG' A
#
# COMPACT_ATOMS: atom_id res chain seq x y z
N MET A 1 0.69 0.34 3.49
CA MET A 1 -0.07 0.85 2.32
C MET A 1 -0.33 2.34 2.53
N TYR A 2 -0.55 3.12 1.48
CA TYR A 2 -0.64 4.59 1.56
C TYR A 2 -1.95 5.08 0.94
N VAL A 3 -2.49 6.20 1.43
CA VAL A 3 -3.56 6.92 0.73
C VAL A 3 -2.96 7.63 -0.47
N ILE A 4 -3.56 7.46 -1.65
CA ILE A 4 -3.05 8.02 -2.90
C ILE A 4 -4.11 8.96 -3.47
N ARG A 5 -3.73 10.22 -3.72
CA ARG A 5 -4.56 11.19 -4.44
C ARG A 5 -4.26 11.13 -5.93
N LEU A 6 -5.28 10.82 -6.71
CA LEU A 6 -5.23 10.75 -8.17
C LEU A 6 -5.38 12.14 -8.81
N ALA A 7 -4.98 12.25 -10.07
CA ALA A 7 -5.08 13.50 -10.85
C ALA A 7 -6.51 14.07 -10.95
N ASP A 8 -7.54 13.21 -10.93
CA ASP A 8 -8.96 13.61 -10.97
C ASP A 8 -9.50 14.08 -9.61
N GLY A 9 -8.70 13.94 -8.55
CA GLY A 9 -9.08 14.30 -7.18
C GLY A 9 -9.57 13.13 -6.33
N THR A 10 -9.83 11.95 -6.90
CA THR A 10 -10.20 10.76 -6.13
C THR A 10 -9.06 10.30 -5.21
N LEU A 11 -9.41 9.86 -4.00
CA LEU A 11 -8.48 9.23 -3.06
C LEU A 11 -8.62 7.71 -3.12
N ARG A 12 -7.51 6.99 -3.26
CA ARG A 12 -7.42 5.55 -3.03
C ARG A 12 -6.94 5.29 -1.61
N VAL A 13 -7.84 4.80 -0.76
CA VAL A 13 -7.57 4.51 0.64
C VAL A 13 -7.37 3.00 0.82
N PRO A 14 -6.29 2.57 1.48
CA PRO A 14 -6.08 1.15 1.74
C PRO A 14 -7.05 0.64 2.81
N GLN A 15 -7.73 -0.46 2.54
CA GLN A 15 -8.62 -1.12 3.48
C GLN A 15 -8.26 -2.59 3.62
N SER A 16 -8.20 -3.05 4.86
CA SER A 16 -8.04 -4.46 5.21
C SER A 16 -9.40 -5.14 5.13
N LEU A 17 -9.55 -6.11 4.23
CA LEU A 17 -10.74 -6.94 4.14
C LEU A 17 -10.62 -8.10 5.12
N SER A 18 -11.60 -8.21 6.01
CA SER A 18 -11.70 -9.29 6.99
C SER A 18 -12.96 -10.12 6.71
N SER A 19 -12.88 -11.44 6.91
CA SER A 19 -14.03 -12.33 6.90
C SER A 19 -14.97 -11.98 8.06
N ASP A 20 -16.21 -12.45 7.95
CA ASP A 20 -17.22 -12.33 9.00
C ASP A 20 -16.73 -12.89 10.36
N ASP A 21 -15.86 -13.90 10.31
CA ASP A 21 -15.16 -14.51 11.47
C ASP A 21 -13.92 -13.71 11.96
N GLY A 22 -13.67 -12.51 11.42
CA GLY A 22 -12.55 -11.64 11.80
C GLY A 22 -11.18 -12.02 11.22
N ARG A 23 -11.10 -13.07 10.40
CA ARG A 23 -9.85 -13.45 9.72
C ARG A 23 -9.53 -12.49 8.58
N LEU A 24 -8.31 -11.94 8.54
CA LEU A 24 -7.86 -11.09 7.42
C LEU A 24 -7.87 -11.90 6.12
N ILE A 25 -8.66 -11.46 5.14
CA ILE A 25 -8.75 -12.05 3.79
C ILE A 25 -7.72 -11.41 2.87
N GLY A 26 -7.49 -10.10 3.01
CA GLY A 26 -6.54 -9.41 2.16
C GLY A 26 -6.57 -7.89 2.32
N ASN A 27 -5.83 -7.24 1.43
CA ASN A 27 -5.70 -5.80 1.38
C ASN A 27 -6.24 -5.28 0.04
N ALA A 28 -7.15 -4.31 0.08
CA ALA A 28 -7.73 -3.68 -1.09
C ALA A 28 -7.60 -2.15 -1.01
N TYR A 29 -7.88 -1.47 -2.10
CA TYR A 29 -8.07 -0.03 -2.12
C TYR A 29 -9.54 0.28 -2.36
N VAL A 30 -10.08 1.23 -1.61
CA VAL A 30 -11.39 1.83 -1.86
C VAL A 30 -11.19 3.24 -2.41
N GLU A 31 -12.05 3.62 -3.35
CA GLU A 31 -12.02 4.94 -3.99
C GLU A 31 -13.00 5.86 -3.28
N LEU A 32 -12.52 7.02 -2.81
CA LEU A 32 -13.33 8.08 -2.21
C LEU A 32 -13.30 9.30 -3.13
N SER A 33 -14.47 9.76 -3.53
CA SER A 33 -14.64 10.96 -4.34
C SER A 33 -14.76 12.21 -3.45
N PRO A 34 -14.41 13.39 -3.98
CA PRO A 34 -14.65 14.65 -3.28
C PRO A 34 -16.13 14.79 -2.91
N GLY A 35 -16.43 14.91 -1.61
CA GLY A 35 -17.79 14.93 -1.06
C GLY A 35 -18.21 13.68 -0.31
N ASP A 36 -17.42 12.59 -0.36
CA ASP A 36 -17.60 11.47 0.56
C ASP A 36 -17.30 11.88 2.01
N PRO A 37 -18.04 11.35 3.00
CA PRO A 37 -17.91 11.76 4.40
C PRO A 37 -16.52 11.51 4.99
N ASP A 38 -15.83 10.47 4.51
CA ASP A 38 -14.47 10.13 4.92
C ASP A 38 -13.39 10.80 4.05
N TYR A 39 -13.75 11.50 2.98
CA TYR A 39 -12.79 12.09 2.05
C TYR A 39 -11.86 13.10 2.75
N ASP A 40 -12.42 14.08 3.45
CA ASP A 40 -11.66 15.12 4.15
C ASP A 40 -10.77 14.55 5.28
N ARG A 41 -11.15 13.41 5.84
CA ARG A 41 -10.35 12.72 6.85
C ARG A 41 -9.06 12.17 6.27
N TRP A 42 -9.11 11.61 5.06
CA TRP A 42 -7.97 10.97 4.40
C TRP A 42 -7.15 11.93 3.55
N LEU A 43 -7.74 13.05 3.11
CA LEU A 43 -7.08 14.09 2.32
C LEU A 43 -5.74 14.58 2.89
N PRO A 44 -5.58 14.88 4.20
CA PRO A 44 -4.30 15.34 4.74
C PRO A 44 -3.21 14.25 4.77
N GLU A 45 -3.59 12.97 4.75
CA GLU A 45 -2.65 11.84 4.71
C GLU A 45 -2.36 11.36 3.27
N ALA A 46 -3.05 11.94 2.28
CA ALA A 46 -2.95 11.53 0.89
C ALA A 46 -1.64 11.98 0.26
N LEU A 47 -0.92 11.03 -0.34
CA LEU A 47 0.25 11.28 -1.15
C LEU A 47 -0.17 11.51 -2.61
N THR A 48 0.54 12.38 -3.30
CA THR A 48 0.37 12.50 -4.76
C THR A 48 0.93 11.27 -5.46
N GLU A 49 0.54 11.08 -6.72
CA GLU A 49 1.07 9.99 -7.55
C GLU A 49 2.60 10.06 -7.70
N GLU A 50 3.16 11.26 -7.77
CA GLU A 50 4.60 11.50 -7.87
C GLU A 50 5.33 11.07 -6.58
N GLU A 51 4.85 11.53 -5.41
CA GLU A 51 5.39 11.14 -4.10
C GLU A 51 5.30 9.61 -3.89
N MET A 52 4.23 8.98 -4.36
CA MET A 52 4.08 7.53 -4.29
C MET A 52 5.05 6.80 -5.23
N ALA A 53 5.31 7.35 -6.43
CA ALA A 53 6.27 6.78 -7.36
C ALA A 53 7.70 6.82 -6.78
N GLU A 54 8.09 7.91 -6.13
CA GLU A 54 9.36 8.03 -5.43
C GLU A 54 9.46 7.04 -4.27
N ARG A 55 8.43 6.92 -3.44
CA ARG A 55 8.36 5.91 -2.37
C ARG A 55 8.44 4.49 -2.91
N ARG A 56 7.77 4.18 -4.02
CA ARG A 56 7.82 2.85 -4.66
C ARG A 56 9.20 2.55 -5.20
N ARG A 57 9.91 3.56 -5.71
CA ARG A 57 11.31 3.41 -6.13
C ARG A 57 12.18 3.03 -4.94
N ARG A 58 12.12 3.80 -3.85
CA ARG A 58 12.86 3.52 -2.63
C ARG A 58 12.56 2.13 -2.05
N TRP A 59 11.29 1.77 -1.99
CA TRP A 59 10.86 0.46 -1.50
C TRP A 59 11.43 -0.69 -2.35
N ARG A 60 11.49 -0.53 -3.68
CA ARG A 60 12.12 -1.54 -4.56
C ARG A 60 13.61 -1.68 -4.27
N GLU A 61 14.32 -0.55 -4.14
CA GLU A 61 15.75 -0.54 -3.80
C GLU A 61 16.03 -1.22 -2.45
N GLU A 62 15.17 -1.02 -1.45
CA GLU A 62 15.25 -1.71 -0.15
C GLU A 62 14.82 -3.20 -0.23
N ASN A 63 13.90 -3.56 -1.13
CA ASN A 63 13.47 -4.95 -1.32
C ASN A 63 14.52 -5.80 -2.03
N ASP A 64 15.35 -5.23 -2.90
CA ASP A 64 16.44 -5.98 -3.54
C ASP A 64 17.43 -6.54 -2.51
N GLU A 65 17.62 -5.86 -1.38
CA GLU A 65 18.43 -6.37 -0.27
C GLU A 65 17.72 -7.51 0.48
N LEU A 66 16.46 -7.30 0.83
CA LEU A 66 15.64 -8.30 1.51
C LEU A 66 15.45 -9.59 0.69
N GLU A 67 15.30 -9.47 -0.64
CA GLU A 67 15.19 -10.61 -1.54
C GLU A 67 16.49 -11.43 -1.54
N ARG A 68 17.65 -10.78 -1.54
CA ARG A 68 18.95 -11.49 -1.43
C ARG A 68 19.06 -12.25 -0.12
N GLU A 69 18.69 -11.62 1.00
CA GLU A 69 18.71 -12.29 2.32
C GLU A 69 17.75 -13.48 2.36
N PHE A 70 16.54 -13.32 1.81
CA PHE A 70 15.56 -14.40 1.75
C PHE A 70 16.03 -15.58 0.87
N LEU A 71 16.67 -15.30 -0.28
CA LEU A 71 17.23 -16.32 -1.14
C LEU A 71 18.41 -17.07 -0.48
N ALA A 72 19.26 -16.35 0.26
CA ALA A 72 20.35 -16.96 1.04
C ALA A 72 19.80 -17.90 2.12
N PHE A 73 18.82 -17.43 2.90
CA PHE A 73 18.15 -18.25 3.91
C PHE A 73 17.49 -19.50 3.31
N LYS A 74 16.82 -19.36 2.15
CA LYS A 74 16.23 -20.49 1.41
C LYS A 74 17.28 -21.52 0.99
N ALA A 75 18.45 -21.07 0.55
CA ALA A 75 19.55 -21.97 0.17
C ALA A 75 20.15 -22.71 1.39
N GLU A 76 20.17 -22.08 2.57
CA GLU A 76 20.59 -22.74 3.83
C GLU A 76 19.58 -23.78 4.33
N GLN A 77 18.28 -23.63 4.05
CA GLN A 77 17.24 -24.58 4.43
C GLN A 77 17.13 -25.80 3.50
N ASP A 78 17.57 -25.67 2.24
CA ASP A 78 17.54 -26.74 1.23
C ASP A 78 18.81 -27.62 1.25
N GLY A 79 19.81 -27.24 2.07
CA GLY A 79 21.13 -27.88 2.18
C GLY A 79 21.27 -28.93 3.30
#